data_AF-A0A661SIX1-F1
#
_entry.id   AF-A0A661SIX1-F1
#
_cell.length_a   1.000
_cell.length_b   1.000
_cell.length_c   1.000
_cell.angle_alpha   90.00
_cell.angle_beta   90.00
_cell.angle_gamma   90.00
#
_symmetry.space_group_name_H-M   'P 1'
#
loop_
_entity.id
_entity.type
_entity.pdbx_description
1 polymer ?
#
loop_
_entity_poly.entity_id
_entity_poly.type
_entity_poly.pdbx_seq_one_letter_code
_entity_poly.pdbx_strand_id
1 'polypeptide(L)'
;WIAERLGFDCLITDVKDAPVPGKFELVILGSGIYENGFMPEVRAYIDRHIKALENKEKAIFGVCLDTSGFYVNGKIGGGWEYIRPTIEKFRNPPLHAGLLHGEINPSKLTREDHDKLMHFYNQILKRDISSVPYRTKMNKEESWKFAESILKKLSGKFY
;
A
#
# COMPACT_ATOMS: atom_id res chain seq x y z
N TRP A 1 -9.71 7.39 -5.76
CA TRP A 1 -9.39 8.70 -5.18
C TRP A 1 -8.02 9.23 -5.57
N ILE A 2 -6.95 8.43 -5.54
CA ILE A 2 -5.61 8.88 -5.99
C ILE A 2 -5.65 9.31 -7.46
N ALA A 3 -6.10 8.45 -8.38
CA ALA A 3 -6.19 8.75 -9.81
C ALA A 3 -7.05 10.00 -10.11
N GLU A 4 -8.20 10.12 -9.44
CA GLU A 4 -9.07 11.30 -9.50
C GLU A 4 -8.31 12.61 -9.17
N ARG A 5 -7.41 12.60 -8.17
CA ARG A 5 -6.65 13.78 -7.78
C ARG A 5 -5.47 14.08 -8.70
N LEU A 6 -4.84 13.04 -9.26
CA LEU A 6 -3.74 13.20 -10.21
C LEU A 6 -4.21 13.90 -11.49
N GLY A 7 -5.44 13.62 -11.94
CA GLY A 7 -6.00 14.22 -13.16
C GLY A 7 -5.34 13.72 -14.45
N PHE A 8 -4.59 12.61 -14.40
CA PHE A 8 -4.00 11.96 -15.57
C PHE A 8 -4.95 10.93 -16.16
N ASP A 9 -4.72 10.55 -17.42
CA ASP A 9 -5.33 9.34 -17.98
C ASP A 9 -4.74 8.10 -17.29
N CYS A 10 -5.55 7.44 -16.48
CA CYS A 10 -5.10 6.42 -15.53
C CYS A 10 -5.77 5.08 -15.80
N LEU A 11 -4.97 4.02 -15.98
CA LEU A 11 -5.44 2.64 -15.85
C LEU A 11 -5.43 2.23 -14.38
N ILE A 12 -6.60 1.98 -13.81
CA ILE A 12 -6.76 1.41 -12.47
C ILE A 12 -7.13 -0.07 -12.62
N THR A 13 -6.29 -0.96 -12.13
CA THR A 13 -6.49 -2.41 -12.27
C THR A 13 -5.95 -3.15 -11.07
N ASP A 14 -6.52 -4.33 -10.80
CA ASP A 14 -5.89 -5.31 -9.91
C ASP A 14 -4.54 -5.73 -10.51
N VAL A 15 -3.58 -6.04 -9.65
CA VAL A 15 -2.23 -6.43 -10.06
C VAL A 15 -2.22 -7.74 -10.86
N LYS A 16 -3.22 -8.60 -10.66
CA LYS A 16 -3.38 -9.86 -11.41
C LYS A 16 -3.59 -9.63 -12.90
N ASP A 17 -4.24 -8.52 -13.24
CA ASP A 17 -4.59 -8.13 -14.61
C ASP A 17 -3.72 -6.97 -15.12
N ALA A 18 -2.77 -6.51 -14.30
CA ALA A 18 -1.95 -5.36 -14.63
C ALA A 18 -1.02 -5.64 -15.83
N PRO A 19 -0.98 -4.76 -16.84
CA PRO A 19 -0.07 -4.90 -17.96
C PRO A 19 1.40 -4.67 -17.55
N VAL A 20 2.33 -4.97 -18.45
CA VAL A 20 3.74 -4.63 -18.27
C VAL A 20 3.88 -3.09 -18.10
N PRO A 21 4.63 -2.61 -17.08
CA PRO A 21 4.61 -1.19 -16.71
C PRO A 21 5.34 -0.27 -17.71
N GLY A 22 6.05 -0.82 -18.69
CA GLY A 22 6.88 -0.06 -19.63
C GLY A 22 6.13 0.98 -20.48
N LYS A 23 4.81 0.84 -20.65
CA LYS A 23 3.97 1.77 -21.43
C LYS A 23 3.52 3.02 -20.66
N PHE A 24 3.72 3.05 -19.35
CA PHE A 24 3.28 4.15 -18.49
C PHE A 24 4.45 5.10 -18.19
N GLU A 25 4.16 6.37 -17.95
CA GLU A 25 5.15 7.34 -17.49
C GLU A 25 5.33 7.26 -15.97
N LEU A 26 4.21 7.10 -15.26
CA LEU A 26 4.13 6.95 -13.81
C LEU A 26 3.45 5.63 -13.45
N VAL A 27 4.03 4.88 -12.53
CA VAL A 27 3.46 3.64 -11.99
C VAL A 27 3.23 3.79 -10.48
N ILE A 28 1.99 3.61 -10.03
CA ILE A 28 1.65 3.65 -8.61
C ILE A 28 1.29 2.23 -8.14
N LEU A 29 2.08 1.71 -7.20
CA LEU A 29 1.91 0.36 -6.67
C LEU A 29 1.32 0.43 -5.26
N GLY A 30 0.11 -0.12 -5.10
CA GLY A 30 -0.60 -0.15 -3.83
C GLY A 30 -0.80 -1.58 -3.33
N SER A 31 -0.69 -1.81 -2.02
CA SER A 31 -1.05 -3.09 -1.43
C SER A 31 -1.50 -2.96 0.02
N GLY A 32 -2.41 -3.84 0.44
CA GLY A 32 -2.59 -4.12 1.86
C GLY A 32 -1.30 -4.64 2.47
N ILE A 33 -0.96 -4.13 3.66
CA ILE A 33 0.21 -4.59 4.42
C ILE A 33 -0.24 -5.58 5.48
N TYR A 34 0.39 -6.76 5.46
CA TYR A 34 0.25 -7.80 6.46
C TYR A 34 1.63 -8.12 7.08
N GLU A 35 1.70 -9.16 7.93
CA GLU A 35 2.94 -9.54 8.63
C GLU A 35 4.13 -9.80 7.69
N ASN A 36 3.88 -10.21 6.44
CA ASN A 36 4.93 -10.50 5.45
C ASN A 36 5.15 -9.35 4.44
N GLY A 37 4.67 -8.15 4.73
CA GLY A 37 4.72 -7.01 3.83
C GLY A 37 3.53 -6.94 2.88
N PHE A 38 3.79 -6.51 1.66
CA PHE A 38 2.80 -6.45 0.59
C PHE A 38 2.24 -7.83 0.24
N MET A 39 1.01 -7.85 -0.29
CA MET A 39 0.40 -9.07 -0.79
C MET A 39 1.32 -9.80 -1.78
N PRO A 40 1.39 -11.14 -1.74
CA PRO A 40 2.28 -11.94 -2.59
C PRO A 40 2.17 -11.60 -4.08
N GLU A 41 0.98 -11.35 -4.59
CA GLU A 41 0.73 -11.04 -6.00
C GLU A 41 1.35 -9.71 -6.40
N VAL A 42 1.31 -8.70 -5.53
CA VAL A 42 1.94 -7.42 -5.77
C VAL A 42 3.46 -7.57 -5.75
N ARG A 43 4.01 -8.32 -4.79
CA ARG A 43 5.46 -8.61 -4.73
C ARG A 43 5.92 -9.36 -5.99
N ALA A 44 5.17 -10.37 -6.43
CA ALA A 44 5.49 -11.14 -7.63
C ALA A 44 5.46 -10.29 -8.89
N TYR A 45 4.50 -9.37 -9.03
CA TYR A 45 4.47 -8.42 -10.14
C TYR A 45 5.69 -7.49 -10.15
N ILE A 46 6.05 -6.94 -8.98
CA ILE A 46 7.25 -6.11 -8.83
C ILE A 46 8.50 -6.89 -9.24
N ASP A 47 8.68 -8.11 -8.74
CA ASP A 47 9.86 -8.93 -9.02
C ASP A 47 9.95 -9.30 -10.50
N ARG A 48 8.81 -9.66 -11.12
CA ARG A 48 8.72 -9.98 -12.55
C ARG A 48 9.08 -8.78 -13.44
N HIS A 49 8.71 -7.57 -13.03
CA HIS A 49 8.84 -6.37 -13.84
C HIS A 49 9.85 -5.36 -13.31
N ILE A 50 10.73 -5.76 -12.38
CA ILE A 50 11.66 -4.86 -11.69
C ILE A 50 12.47 -4.01 -12.68
N LYS A 51 13.01 -4.62 -13.74
CA LYS A 51 13.79 -3.92 -14.78
C LYS A 51 12.99 -2.83 -15.49
N ALA A 52 11.71 -3.07 -15.77
CA ALA A 52 10.86 -2.08 -16.41
C ALA A 52 10.50 -0.96 -15.43
N LEU A 53 10.19 -1.32 -14.18
CA LEU A 53 9.89 -0.36 -13.11
C LEU A 53 11.10 0.52 -12.74
N GLU A 54 12.33 0.01 -12.84
CA GLU A 54 13.55 0.79 -12.55
C GLU A 54 13.68 2.06 -13.39
N ASN A 55 13.19 2.00 -14.62
CA ASN A 55 13.29 3.09 -15.60
C ASN A 55 12.04 3.99 -15.65
N LYS A 56 11.15 3.89 -14.65
CA LYS A 56 9.89 4.66 -14.58
C LYS A 56 9.84 5.52 -13.35
N GLU A 57 9.10 6.62 -13.44
CA GLU A 57 8.60 7.29 -12.25
C GLU A 57 7.67 6.33 -11.52
N LYS A 58 7.90 6.15 -10.22
CA LYS A 58 7.15 5.19 -9.43
C LYS A 58 6.82 5.72 -8.06
N ALA A 59 5.61 5.45 -7.60
CA ALA A 59 5.19 5.71 -6.22
C ALA A 59 4.62 4.44 -5.60
N ILE A 60 4.76 4.30 -4.29
CA ILE A 60 4.35 3.10 -3.57
C ILE A 60 3.47 3.50 -2.38
N PHE A 61 2.38 2.79 -2.12
CA PHE A 61 1.66 2.96 -0.87
C PHE A 61 1.22 1.64 -0.25
N GLY A 62 1.31 1.60 1.07
CA GLY A 62 0.78 0.53 1.89
C GLY A 62 -0.57 0.90 2.46
N VAL A 63 -1.48 -0.07 2.60
CA VAL A 63 -2.77 0.11 3.26
C VAL A 63 -2.78 -0.68 4.56
N CYS A 64 -3.04 0.00 5.67
CA CYS A 64 -3.12 -0.61 7.01
C CYS A 64 -4.15 0.10 7.89
N LEU A 65 -4.60 -0.54 8.97
CA LEU A 65 -5.55 0.07 9.93
C LEU A 65 -4.91 1.15 10.81
N ASP A 66 -3.60 1.09 10.97
CA ASP A 66 -2.85 2.05 11.74
C ASP A 66 -1.65 2.50 10.90
N THR A 67 -1.70 3.74 10.44
CA THR A 67 -0.64 4.35 9.66
C THR A 67 0.41 5.03 10.55
N SER A 68 0.18 5.07 11.87
CA SER A 68 1.19 5.57 12.79
C SER A 68 2.37 4.60 12.81
N GLY A 69 3.54 5.12 12.46
CA GLY A 69 4.81 4.43 12.70
C GLY A 69 5.28 4.70 14.12
N PHE A 70 6.12 3.82 14.65
CA PHE A 70 6.83 4.08 15.90
C PHE A 70 8.32 3.88 15.73
N TYR A 71 9.12 4.58 16.54
CA TYR A 71 10.56 4.40 16.62
C TYR A 71 10.95 4.11 18.06
N VAL A 72 11.47 2.91 18.31
CA VAL A 72 11.88 2.47 19.64
C VAL A 72 13.19 1.70 19.50
N ASN A 73 14.20 2.08 20.30
CA ASN A 73 15.49 1.39 20.38
C ASN A 73 16.16 1.13 19.02
N GLY A 74 16.23 2.16 18.15
CA GLY A 74 16.88 2.03 16.84
C GLY A 74 16.02 1.38 15.75
N LYS A 75 14.79 0.96 16.06
CA LYS A 75 13.91 0.24 15.14
C LYS A 75 12.67 1.07 14.81
N ILE A 76 12.40 1.20 13.51
CA ILE A 76 11.11 1.64 12.99
C ILE A 76 10.18 0.43 13.00
N GLY A 77 8.97 0.61 13.54
CA GLY A 77 7.91 -0.38 13.53
C GLY A 77 6.59 0.18 12.98
N GLY A 78 5.60 -0.70 12.86
CA GLY A 78 4.32 -0.40 12.22
C GLY A 78 4.40 -0.61 10.70
N GLY A 79 3.46 -0.03 9.94
CA GLY A 79 3.39 -0.25 8.49
C GLY A 79 4.68 0.07 7.73
N TRP A 80 5.52 0.96 8.26
CA TRP A 80 6.80 1.34 7.67
C TRP A 80 7.83 0.22 7.67
N GLU A 81 7.83 -0.63 8.71
CA GLU A 81 8.71 -1.80 8.76
C GLU A 81 8.40 -2.78 7.62
N TYR A 82 7.12 -2.95 7.32
CA TYR A 82 6.62 -3.93 6.36
C TYR A 82 6.65 -3.46 4.89
N ILE A 83 6.56 -2.15 4.64
CA ILE A 83 6.69 -1.59 3.29
C ILE A 83 8.16 -1.40 2.88
N ARG A 84 9.05 -1.16 3.84
CA ARG A 84 10.47 -0.85 3.60
C ARG A 84 11.16 -1.87 2.68
N PRO A 85 11.04 -3.20 2.86
CA PRO A 85 11.65 -4.17 1.96
C PRO A 85 11.20 -4.03 0.50
N THR A 86 9.97 -3.56 0.25
CA THR A 86 9.47 -3.31 -1.11
C THR A 86 10.08 -2.06 -1.71
N ILE A 87 10.25 -1.00 -0.91
CA ILE A 87 10.89 0.25 -1.34
C ILE A 87 12.36 0.01 -1.66
N GLU A 88 13.07 -0.71 -0.80
CA GLU A 88 14.51 -0.97 -0.89
C GLU A 88 14.88 -1.97 -2.00
N LYS A 89 13.91 -2.63 -2.63
CA LYS A 89 14.15 -3.47 -3.83
C LYS A 89 14.62 -2.66 -5.04
N PHE A 90 14.26 -1.39 -5.12
CA PHE A 90 14.57 -0.55 -6.26
C PHE A 90 15.91 0.15 -6.08
N ARG A 91 16.79 0.06 -7.07
CA ARG A 91 18.02 0.86 -7.18
C ARG A 91 17.68 2.34 -7.35
N ASN A 92 16.72 2.64 -8.23
CA ASN A 92 16.13 3.96 -8.35
C ASN A 92 14.88 4.00 -7.44
N PRO A 93 14.96 4.62 -6.25
CA PRO A 93 13.87 4.57 -5.28
C PRO A 93 12.59 5.22 -5.84
N PRO A 94 11.42 4.85 -5.29
CA PRO A 94 10.17 5.54 -5.62
C PRO A 94 10.26 7.02 -5.30
N LEU A 95 9.70 7.85 -6.17
CA LEU A 95 9.60 9.30 -5.97
C LEU A 95 8.82 9.61 -4.68
N HIS A 96 7.85 8.76 -4.32
CA HIS A 96 7.11 8.89 -3.09
C HIS A 96 6.66 7.51 -2.57
N ALA A 97 6.77 7.32 -1.25
CA ALA A 97 6.19 6.20 -0.55
C ALA A 97 5.31 6.69 0.62
N GLY A 98 4.23 5.98 0.93
CA GLY A 98 3.33 6.36 2.01
C GLY A 98 2.51 5.20 2.58
N LEU A 99 1.87 5.45 3.73
CA LEU A 99 0.89 4.56 4.33
C LEU A 99 -0.47 5.25 4.32
N LEU A 100 -1.50 4.52 3.94
CA LEU A 100 -2.88 4.99 3.88
C LEU A 100 -3.77 4.11 4.76
N HIS A 101 -4.80 4.72 5.33
CA HIS A 101 -5.76 3.97 6.11
C HIS A 101 -6.64 3.06 5.25
N GLY A 102 -6.90 1.86 5.77
CA GLY A 102 -7.71 0.84 5.10
C GLY A 102 -9.14 0.67 5.64
N GLU A 103 -9.83 -0.29 5.03
CA GLU A 103 -11.13 -0.81 5.40
C GLU A 103 -11.01 -2.31 5.72
N ILE A 104 -11.56 -2.74 6.86
CA ILE A 104 -11.99 -4.11 7.08
C ILE A 104 -13.49 -4.17 6.78
N ASN A 105 -13.83 -4.90 5.73
CA ASN A 105 -15.21 -5.18 5.37
C ASN A 105 -15.49 -6.68 5.43
N PRO A 106 -16.19 -7.17 6.46
CA PRO A 106 -16.47 -8.60 6.64
C PRO A 106 -17.15 -9.25 5.44
N SER A 107 -17.99 -8.51 4.70
CA SER A 107 -18.69 -9.05 3.53
C SER A 107 -17.78 -9.29 2.31
N LYS A 108 -16.57 -8.73 2.32
CA LYS A 108 -15.57 -8.90 1.26
C LYS A 108 -14.46 -9.89 1.64
N LEU A 109 -14.46 -10.40 2.86
CA LEU A 109 -13.45 -11.33 3.32
C LEU A 109 -13.66 -12.71 2.69
N THR A 110 -12.56 -13.34 2.28
CA THR A 110 -12.57 -14.77 2.06
C THR A 110 -12.76 -15.48 3.41
N ARG A 111 -13.19 -16.75 3.39
CA ARG A 111 -13.28 -17.55 4.62
C ARG A 111 -11.93 -17.63 5.35
N GLU A 112 -10.84 -17.78 4.59
CA GLU A 112 -9.49 -17.83 5.14
C GLU A 112 -9.11 -16.51 5.83
N ASP A 113 -9.38 -15.36 5.19
CA ASP A 113 -9.09 -14.04 5.78
C ASP A 113 -9.96 -13.76 7.01
N HIS A 114 -11.23 -14.20 6.98
CA HIS A 114 -12.12 -14.12 8.12
C HIS A 114 -11.56 -14.90 9.31
N ASP A 115 -11.16 -16.16 9.11
CA ASP A 115 -10.64 -17.01 10.19
C ASP A 115 -9.32 -16.48 10.75
N LYS A 116 -8.43 -15.95 9.90
CA LYS A 116 -7.19 -15.26 10.32
C LYS A 116 -7.48 -14.02 11.16
N LEU A 117 -8.45 -13.19 10.76
CA LEU A 117 -8.82 -12.01 11.52
C LEU A 117 -9.48 -12.38 12.86
N MET A 118 -10.34 -13.38 12.90
CA MET A 118 -10.92 -13.89 14.15
C MET A 118 -9.85 -14.44 15.10
N HIS A 119 -8.89 -15.20 14.56
CA HIS A 119 -7.73 -15.65 15.33
C HIS A 119 -6.94 -14.47 15.89
N PHE A 120 -6.62 -13.48 15.06
CA PHE A 120 -5.90 -12.27 15.50
C PHE A 120 -6.65 -11.53 16.61
N TYR A 121 -7.95 -11.28 16.45
CA TYR A 121 -8.73 -10.56 17.46
C TYR A 121 -8.88 -11.33 18.78
N ASN A 122 -9.15 -12.64 18.73
CA ASN A 122 -9.46 -13.41 19.92
C ASN A 122 -8.22 -14.01 20.59
N GLN A 123 -7.25 -14.48 19.80
CA GLN A 123 -6.06 -15.15 20.33
C GLN A 123 -4.90 -14.20 20.57
N ILE A 124 -4.70 -13.21 19.70
CA ILE A 124 -3.58 -12.25 19.82
C ILE A 124 -4.02 -11.02 20.63
N LEU A 125 -5.11 -10.37 20.24
CA LEU A 125 -5.58 -9.15 20.91
C LEU A 125 -6.47 -9.39 22.14
N LYS A 126 -6.89 -10.64 22.39
CA LYS A 126 -7.75 -11.03 23.53
C LYS A 126 -9.03 -10.20 23.64
N ARG A 127 -9.69 -9.89 22.51
CA ARG A 127 -10.86 -8.98 22.46
C ARG A 127 -12.22 -9.67 22.56
N ASP A 128 -12.27 -11.00 22.62
CA ASP A 128 -13.48 -11.83 22.71
C ASP A 128 -14.65 -11.34 21.82
N ILE A 129 -14.43 -11.36 20.51
CA ILE A 129 -15.41 -10.99 19.50
C ILE A 129 -16.03 -12.24 18.85
N SER A 130 -17.31 -12.17 18.51
CA SER A 130 -18.05 -13.25 17.82
C SER A 130 -18.12 -13.10 16.30
N SER A 131 -17.73 -11.93 15.78
CA SER A 131 -17.69 -11.64 14.34
C SER A 131 -16.65 -10.56 14.04
N VAL A 132 -15.99 -10.63 12.89
CA VAL A 132 -15.09 -9.56 12.44
C VAL A 132 -15.87 -8.25 12.33
N PRO A 133 -15.47 -7.17 13.03
CA PRO A 133 -16.18 -5.91 12.95
C PRO A 133 -15.92 -5.23 11.61
N TYR A 134 -16.95 -4.60 11.05
CA TYR A 134 -16.73 -3.60 10.01
C TYR A 134 -15.97 -2.42 10.60
N ARG A 135 -14.86 -2.04 9.97
CA ARG A 135 -14.05 -0.90 10.40
C ARG A 135 -13.45 -0.22 9.20
N THR A 136 -13.77 1.05 9.01
CA THR A 136 -13.11 1.87 7.98
C THR A 136 -12.42 3.05 8.63
N LYS A 137 -11.17 3.27 8.25
CA LYS A 137 -10.47 4.53 8.48
C LYS A 137 -10.08 5.19 7.16
N MET A 138 -10.53 4.64 6.02
CA MET A 138 -10.22 5.18 4.71
C MET A 138 -10.59 6.66 4.65
N ASN A 139 -9.64 7.48 4.24
CA ASN A 139 -9.81 8.92 4.17
C ASN A 139 -9.45 9.42 2.77
N LYS A 140 -10.42 10.06 2.10
CA LYS A 140 -10.23 10.62 0.76
C LYS A 140 -9.19 11.75 0.76
N GLU A 141 -9.16 12.57 1.80
CA GLU A 141 -8.19 13.64 1.96
C GLU A 141 -6.76 13.08 2.07
N GLU A 142 -6.55 11.97 2.79
CA GLU A 142 -5.24 11.29 2.85
C GLU A 142 -4.80 10.78 1.47
N SER A 143 -5.73 10.16 0.73
CA SER A 143 -5.45 9.70 -0.64
C SER A 143 -5.10 10.87 -1.58
N TRP A 144 -5.74 12.02 -1.40
CA TRP A 144 -5.45 13.23 -2.15
C TRP A 144 -4.12 13.86 -1.77
N LYS A 145 -3.78 13.95 -0.48
CA LYS A 145 -2.47 14.42 0.00
C LYS A 145 -1.32 13.56 -0.53
N PHE A 146 -1.53 12.24 -0.62
CA PHE A 146 -0.58 11.34 -1.26
C PHE A 146 -0.39 11.67 -2.75
N ALA A 147 -1.49 11.84 -3.50
CA ALA A 147 -1.42 12.24 -4.91
C ALA A 147 -0.74 13.60 -5.12
N GLU A 148 -1.05 14.60 -4.29
CA GLU A 148 -0.42 15.93 -4.34
C GLU A 148 1.08 15.86 -4.04
N SER A 149 1.49 14.97 -3.14
CA SER A 149 2.90 14.73 -2.85
C SER A 149 3.65 14.13 -4.04
N ILE A 150 2.97 13.37 -4.91
CA ILE A 150 3.52 12.89 -6.18
C ILE A 150 3.64 14.06 -7.17
N LEU A 151 2.56 14.82 -7.38
CA LEU A 151 2.54 15.94 -8.32
C LEU A 151 3.60 16.99 -8.02
N LYS A 152 3.79 17.34 -6.74
CA LYS A 152 4.84 18.28 -6.31
C LYS A 152 6.23 17.82 -6.75
N LYS A 153 6.55 16.55 -6.52
CA LYS A 153 7.86 15.96 -6.85
C LYS A 153 8.08 15.85 -8.35
N LEU A 154 7.06 15.45 -9.11
CA LEU A 154 7.10 15.44 -10.58
C LEU A 154 7.36 16.84 -11.16
N SER A 155 6.81 17.89 -10.54
CA SER A 155 7.04 19.28 -10.98
C SER A 155 8.41 19.86 -10.60
N GLY A 156 9.28 19.08 -9.95
CA GLY A 156 10.57 19.56 -9.43
C GLY A 156 10.44 20.53 -8.25
N LYS A 157 9.23 20.78 -7.75
CA LYS A 157 8.95 21.61 -6.57
C LYS A 157 9.12 20.74 -5.32
N PHE A 158 10.38 20.53 -4.94
CA PHE A 158 10.69 20.04 -3.61
C PHE A 158 10.68 21.21 -2.62
N TYR A 159 10.27 20.92 -1.37
CA TYR A 159 10.59 21.77 -0.23
C TYR A 159 12.11 21.85 -0.07
#